data_AF-A0A528N081-F1
#
_entry.id   AF-A0A528N081-F1
#
_cell.length_a   1.000
_cell.length_b   1.000
_cell.length_c   1.000
_cell.angle_alpha   90.00
_cell.angle_beta   90.00
_cell.angle_gamma   90.00
#
_symmetry.space_group_name_H-M   'P 1'
#
loop_
_entity.id
_entity.type
_entity.pdbx_description
1 polymer ?
#
loop_
_entity_poly.entity_id
_entity_poly.type
_entity_poly.pdbx_seq_one_letter_code
_entity_poly.pdbx_strand_id
1 'polypeptide(L)' 'MMRAFDRRRKVVVEGLNALPGVSCVTPKGAFYAFPNVSKTGWKAKKFASALLEEAGVALIGGPDFGILGEGYI' A
#
# COMPACT_ATOMS: atom_id res chain seq x y z
N MET A 1 5.97 -19.95 10.38
CA MET A 1 5.71 -18.48 10.39
C MET A 1 6.08 -17.80 9.06
N MET A 2 7.35 -17.85 8.61
CA MET A 2 7.81 -17.20 7.36
C MET A 2 6.98 -17.53 6.10
N ARG A 3 6.69 -18.81 5.85
CA ARG A 3 5.88 -19.24 4.67
C ARG A 3 4.48 -18.60 4.63
N ALA A 4 3.87 -18.33 5.79
CA ALA A 4 2.55 -17.72 5.85
C ALA A 4 2.59 -16.22 5.53
N PHE A 5 3.65 -15.52 5.93
CA PHE A 5 3.87 -14.12 5.52
C PHE A 5 4.23 -14.04 4.03
N ASP A 6 5.06 -14.95 3.51
CA ASP A 6 5.40 -14.99 2.08
C ASP A 6 4.17 -15.23 1.19
N ARG A 7 3.27 -16.14 1.58
CA ARG A 7 2.02 -16.34 0.85
C ARG A 7 1.14 -15.09 0.88
N ARG A 8 0.91 -14.50 2.07
CA ARG A 8 0.05 -13.31 2.21
C ARG A 8 0.59 -12.11 1.44
N ARG A 9 1.90 -11.84 1.53
CA ARG A 9 2.49 -10.69 0.82
C ARG A 9 2.35 -10.84 -0.70
N LYS A 10 2.47 -12.05 -1.25
CA LYS A 10 2.30 -12.29 -2.69
C LYS A 10 0.87 -11.99 -3.13
N VAL A 11 -0.13 -12.52 -2.42
CA VAL A 11 -1.55 -12.24 -2.70
C VAL A 11 -1.84 -10.74 -2.63
N VAL A 12 -1.34 -10.04 -1.61
CA VAL A 12 -1.52 -8.59 -1.46
C VAL A 12 -0.87 -7.83 -2.62
N VAL A 13 0.37 -8.14 -2.97
CA VAL A 13 1.10 -7.45 -4.05
C VAL A 13 0.48 -7.73 -5.42
N GLU A 14 0.05 -8.97 -5.69
CA GLU A 14 -0.66 -9.33 -6.92
C GLU A 14 -1.98 -8.57 -7.03
N GLY A 15 -2.78 -8.53 -5.95
CA GLY A 15 -4.04 -7.79 -5.91
C GLY A 15 -3.84 -6.29 -6.11
N LEU A 16 -2.85 -5.69 -5.45
CA LEU A 16 -2.52 -4.26 -5.61
C LEU A 16 -2.10 -3.93 -7.05
N ASN A 17 -1.28 -4.77 -7.68
CA ASN A 17 -0.84 -4.55 -9.06
C ASN A 17 -1.93 -4.79 -10.11
N ALA A 18 -3.05 -5.42 -9.74
CA ALA A 18 -4.21 -5.56 -10.62
C ALA A 18 -5.10 -4.30 -10.65
N LEU A 19 -4.93 -3.38 -9.68
CA LEU A 19 -5.72 -2.15 -9.60
C LEU A 19 -5.20 -1.09 -10.59
N PRO A 20 -6.09 -0.42 -11.35
CA PRO A 20 -5.69 0.67 -12.23
C PRO A 20 -5.02 1.81 -11.44
N GLY A 21 -3.84 2.23 -11.90
CA GLY A 21 -3.12 3.35 -11.27
C GLY A 21 -2.38 3.03 -9.97
N VAL A 22 -2.33 1.75 -9.57
CA VAL A 22 -1.54 1.29 -8.42
C VAL A 22 -0.40 0.40 -8.90
N SER A 23 0.77 0.53 -8.29
CA SER A 23 1.86 -0.42 -8.49
C SER A 23 2.53 -0.75 -7.16
N CYS A 24 3.02 -1.97 -7.00
CA CYS A 24 3.67 -2.41 -5.78
C CYS A 24 4.84 -3.36 -6.08
N VAL A 25 6.01 -3.02 -5.54
CA VAL A 25 7.18 -3.91 -5.60
C VAL A 25 7.03 -5.01 -4.55
N THR A 26 7.34 -6.24 -4.94
CA THR A 26 7.37 -7.39 -4.03
C THR A 26 8.52 -7.24 -3.00
N PRO A 27 8.25 -7.01 -1.70
CA PRO A 27 9.28 -6.69 -0.70
C PRO A 27 10.13 -7.90 -0.34
N LYS A 28 11.45 -7.86 -0.49
CA LYS A 28 12.30 -9.07 -0.30
C LYS A 28 12.43 -9.54 1.16
N GLY A 29 12.29 -8.61 2.12
CA GLY A 29 12.44 -8.91 3.56
C GLY A 29 11.29 -8.48 4.45
N ALA A 30 10.35 -7.67 3.95
CA ALA A 30 9.22 -7.17 4.71
C ALA A 30 7.96 -8.02 4.49
N PHE A 31 7.09 -8.06 5.49
CA PHE A 31 5.77 -8.70 5.38
C PHE A 31 4.65 -7.72 4.99
N TYR A 32 4.91 -6.41 5.04
CA TYR A 32 4.01 -5.35 4.61
C TYR A 32 4.33 -4.91 3.18
N ALA A 33 3.33 -4.37 2.48
CA ALA A 33 3.47 -3.79 1.14
C ALA A 33 3.64 -2.26 1.25
N PHE A 34 4.23 -1.65 0.22
CA PHE A 34 4.34 -0.19 0.11
C PHE A 34 3.97 0.25 -1.31
N PRO A 35 2.69 0.13 -1.71
CA PRO A 35 2.22 0.48 -3.05
C PRO A 35 2.39 1.97 -3.36
N ASN A 36 2.75 2.24 -4.60
CA ASN A 36 2.65 3.54 -5.24
C ASN A 36 1.21 3.75 -5.74
N VAL A 37 0.57 4.79 -5.25
CA VAL A 37 -0.79 5.22 -5.61
C VAL A 37 -0.81 6.57 -6.33
N SER A 38 0.35 7.10 -6.73
CA SER A 38 0.49 8.44 -7.32
C SER A 38 -0.34 8.65 -8.59
N LYS A 39 -0.65 7.59 -9.34
CA LYS A 39 -1.47 7.66 -10.56
C LYS A 39 -2.98 7.63 -10.31
N THR A 40 -3.41 7.48 -9.06
CA THR A 40 -4.84 7.50 -8.68
C THR A 40 -5.40 8.92 -8.52
N GLY A 41 -4.52 9.94 -8.46
CA GLY A 41 -4.88 11.33 -8.19
C GLY A 41 -5.07 11.65 -6.70
N TRP A 42 -5.01 10.66 -5.81
CA TRP A 42 -5.13 10.88 -4.38
C TRP A 42 -3.83 11.36 -3.72
N LYS A 43 -3.98 12.14 -2.66
CA LYS A 43 -2.91 12.42 -1.70
C LYS A 43 -2.85 11.31 -0.65
N ALA A 44 -1.65 10.84 -0.32
CA ALA A 44 -1.45 9.63 0.50
C ALA A 44 -2.24 9.64 1.82
N LYS A 45 -2.15 10.72 2.61
CA LYS A 45 -2.89 10.82 3.88
C LYS A 45 -4.40 10.87 3.71
N LYS A 46 -4.89 11.60 2.69
CA LYS A 46 -6.33 11.66 2.40
C LYS A 46 -6.86 10.29 1.96
N PHE A 47 -6.06 9.56 1.18
CA PHE A 47 -6.41 8.20 0.76
C PHE A 47 -6.51 7.24 1.95
N ALA A 48 -5.53 7.29 2.86
CA ALA A 48 -5.53 6.48 4.08
C ALA A 48 -6.79 6.74 4.94
N SER A 49 -7.14 8.02 5.15
CA SER A 49 -8.35 8.40 5.87
C SER A 49 -9.62 7.93 5.17
N ALA A 50 -9.75 8.15 3.86
CA ALA A 50 -10.93 7.72 3.09
C ALA A 50 -11.12 6.19 3.14
N LEU A 51 -10.04 5.41 3.03
CA LEU A 51 -10.13 3.96 3.14
C LEU A 51 -10.56 3.50 4.54
N LEU A 52 -10.12 4.19 5.59
CA LEU A 52 -10.56 3.89 6.95
C LEU A 52 -12.04 4.23 7.15
N GLU A 53 -12.46 5.43 6.73
CA GLU A 53 -13.80 5.95 6.97
C GLU A 53 -14.87 5.28 6.09
N GLU A 54 -14.57 5.05 4.81
CA GLU A 54 -15.54 4.56 3.83
C GLU A 54 -15.49 3.03 3.67
N ALA A 55 -14.30 2.43 3.77
CA ALA A 55 -14.10 1.00 3.53
C ALA A 55 -13.72 0.20 4.80
N GLY A 56 -13.49 0.86 5.93
CA GLY A 56 -13.06 0.21 7.17
C GLY A 56 -11.64 -0.36 7.11
N VAL A 57 -10.79 0.14 6.20
CA VAL A 57 -9.42 -0.35 5.99
C VAL A 57 -8.41 0.66 6.50
N ALA A 58 -7.76 0.35 7.61
CA ALA A 58 -6.71 1.18 8.19
C ALA A 58 -5.36 0.98 7.49
N LEU A 59 -4.71 2.08 7.09
CA LEU A 59 -3.39 2.10 6.45
C LEU A 59 -2.56 3.30 6.97
N ILE A 60 -1.26 3.34 6.65
CA ILE A 60 -0.35 4.43 7.05
C ILE A 60 0.07 5.21 5.81
N GLY A 61 -0.11 6.53 5.80
CA GLY A 61 0.31 7.35 4.67
C GLY A 61 1.83 7.33 4.52
N GLY A 62 2.34 7.15 3.31
CA GLY A 62 3.77 7.21 3.02
C GLY A 62 4.51 8.45 3.59
N PRO A 63 3.91 9.67 3.60
CA PRO A 63 4.52 10.84 4.21
C PRO A 63 4.83 10.72 5.72
N ASP A 64 4.20 9.78 6.44
CA ASP A 64 4.51 9.51 7.85
C ASP A 64 5.89 8.87 8.03
N PHE A 65 6.47 8.29 6.98
CA PHE A 65 7.85 7.78 6.94
C PHE A 65 8.86 8.81 6.40
N GLY A 66 8.40 9.98 5.96
CA GLY A 66 9.23 11.07 5.43
C GLY A 66 8.67 11.70 4.15
N ILE A 67 9.17 12.89 3.80
CA ILE A 67 8.62 13.71 2.69
C ILE A 67 8.61 13.02 1.33
N LEU A 68 9.53 12.09 1.10
CA LEU A 68 9.64 11.34 -0.15
C LEU A 68 8.64 10.19 -0.26
N GLY A 69 7.84 9.94 0.78
CA GLY A 69 6.77 8.96 0.79
C GLY A 69 5.45 9.44 0.19
N GLU A 70 5.35 10.69 -0.28
CA GLU A 70 4.13 11.16 -0.97
C GLU A 70 3.85 10.30 -2.21
N GLY A 71 2.57 9.95 -2.37
CA GLY A 71 2.13 9.02 -3.42
C GLY A 71 2.33 7.54 -3.08
N TYR A 72 2.71 7.21 -1.85
CA TYR A 72 2.77 5.84 -1.32
C TYR A 72 1.87 5.64 -0.10
N ILE A 73 1.49 4.40 0.13
CA ILE A 73 0.69 3.91 1.26
C ILE A 73 1.25 2.58 1.76
#